data_AF-A0A371DJP6-F1
#
_entry.id   AF-A0A371DJP6-F1
#
_cell.length_a   1.000
_cell.length_b   1.000
_cell.length_c   1.000
_cell.angle_alpha   90.00
_cell.angle_beta   90.00
_cell.angle_gamma   90.00
#
_symmetry.space_group_name_H-M   'P 1'
#
loop_
_entity.id
_entity.type
_entity.pdbx_description
1 polymer ?
#
loop_
_entity_poly.entity_id
_entity_poly.type
_entity_poly.pdbx_seq_one_letter_code
_entity_poly.pdbx_strand_id
1 'polypeptide(L)'
;MRLYLVPNDPERTTLVSTNGVAHYKVTTTKTHRLAPAVLHIRRPAESEDDSFVADVEWKRFGAHPVVRTSVLDGMMQELQVRELLYKLGKHFTPTRYFLGNDDEEYKWKPEKGSGHVLSQLKSGQKVARFGQELVKEGFFQGERKWCLHIEPTMLDIDIIVLTFIIMEKRRRDRVAAECMRDGDRDEDPAEGGCEGGMGG
;
A
#
# COMPACT_ATOMS: atom_id res chain seq x y z
N MET A 1 -6.16 -0.15 17.67
CA MET A 1 -4.98 -1.01 17.50
C MET A 1 -3.91 -0.27 16.68
N ARG A 2 -2.63 -0.37 17.06
CA ARG A 2 -1.51 0.23 16.32
C ARG A 2 -0.61 -0.85 15.75
N LEU A 3 -0.29 -0.76 14.46
CA LEU A 3 0.56 -1.70 13.73
C LEU A 3 1.74 -0.94 13.10
N TYR A 4 2.92 -1.14 13.65
CA TYR A 4 4.17 -0.55 13.17
C TYR A 4 4.79 -1.37 12.05
N LEU A 5 5.22 -0.72 10.98
CA LEU A 5 5.89 -1.37 9.85
C LEU A 5 7.38 -1.53 10.16
N VAL A 6 7.86 -2.77 10.25
CA VAL A 6 9.25 -3.10 10.56
C VAL A 6 9.83 -4.13 9.56
N PRO A 7 10.69 -3.71 8.61
CA PRO A 7 11.03 -2.32 8.27
C PRO A 7 9.86 -1.57 7.59
N ASN A 8 10.02 -0.27 7.37
CA ASN A 8 9.03 0.55 6.65
C ASN A 8 9.06 0.29 5.13
N ASP A 9 8.70 -0.92 4.71
CA ASP A 9 8.64 -1.35 3.30
C ASP A 9 7.40 -2.24 3.07
N PRO A 10 6.35 -1.78 2.36
CA PRO A 10 5.12 -2.55 2.17
C PRO A 10 5.34 -3.84 1.38
N GLU A 11 6.47 -4.01 0.70
CA GLU A 11 6.81 -5.26 0.00
C GLU A 11 7.56 -6.26 0.89
N ARG A 12 8.12 -5.78 2.01
CA ARG A 12 8.90 -6.60 2.93
C ARG A 12 8.86 -6.01 4.34
N THR A 13 7.76 -6.24 5.05
CA THR A 13 7.56 -5.70 6.40
C THR A 13 6.90 -6.72 7.32
N THR A 14 7.15 -6.58 8.62
CA THR A 14 6.33 -7.19 9.66
C THR A 14 5.52 -6.08 10.31
N LEU A 15 4.20 -6.27 10.43
CA LEU A 15 3.32 -5.39 11.18
C LEU A 15 3.34 -5.83 12.64
N VAL A 16 3.90 -4.98 13.51
CA VAL A 16 4.15 -5.27 14.92
C VAL A 16 3.33 -4.34 15.81
N SER A 17 2.72 -4.86 16.86
CA SER A 17 1.96 -4.03 17.82
C SER A 17 2.88 -3.22 18.74
N THR A 18 2.28 -2.34 19.55
CA THR A 18 2.97 -1.59 20.61
C THR A 18 3.73 -2.48 21.57
N ASN A 19 3.29 -3.72 21.76
CA ASN A 19 3.88 -4.65 22.71
C ASN A 19 4.99 -5.52 22.09
N GLY A 20 5.37 -5.26 20.83
CA GLY A 20 6.40 -6.04 20.12
C GLY A 20 5.88 -7.35 19.51
N VAL A 21 4.56 -7.59 19.53
CA VAL A 21 3.96 -8.80 18.95
C VAL A 21 3.77 -8.63 17.45
N ALA A 22 4.31 -9.55 16.65
CA ALA A 22 4.05 -9.59 15.22
C ALA A 22 2.60 -10.04 14.97
N HIS A 23 1.87 -9.28 14.15
CA HIS A 23 0.50 -9.62 13.73
C HIS A 23 0.42 -10.02 12.26
N TYR A 24 1.27 -9.44 11.42
CA TYR A 24 1.33 -9.78 10.00
C TYR A 24 2.76 -9.77 9.51
N LYS A 25 3.05 -10.64 8.54
CA LYS A 25 4.28 -10.67 7.79
C LYS A 25 3.94 -10.49 6.32
N VAL A 26 4.57 -9.50 5.70
CA VAL A 26 4.45 -9.19 4.29
C VAL A 26 5.78 -9.50 3.62
N THR A 27 5.74 -10.34 2.59
CA THR A 27 6.93 -10.73 1.82
C THR A 27 6.62 -10.78 0.35
N THR A 28 7.44 -10.14 -0.48
CA THR A 28 7.38 -10.28 -1.93
C THR A 28 8.37 -11.33 -2.43
N THR A 29 7.90 -12.28 -3.24
CA THR A 29 8.72 -13.25 -3.96
C THR A 29 8.75 -12.95 -5.47
N LYS A 30 9.87 -13.28 -6.11
CA LYS A 30 10.05 -13.24 -7.57
C LYS A 30 10.74 -14.54 -7.97
N THR A 31 10.05 -15.43 -8.69
CA THR A 31 10.62 -16.74 -9.05
C THR A 31 11.77 -16.62 -10.05
N HIS A 32 11.74 -15.62 -10.94
CA HIS A 32 12.85 -15.26 -11.82
C HIS A 32 12.74 -13.78 -12.27
N ARG A 33 13.77 -13.25 -12.95
CA ARG A 33 13.84 -11.81 -13.33
C ARG A 33 12.64 -11.32 -14.14
N LEU A 34 12.00 -12.18 -14.92
CA LEU A 34 10.84 -11.86 -15.76
C LEU A 34 9.49 -12.21 -15.11
N ALA A 35 9.49 -12.96 -14.00
CA ALA A 35 8.27 -13.36 -13.32
C ALA A 35 7.51 -12.17 -12.73
N PRO A 36 6.17 -12.22 -12.71
CA PRO A 36 5.38 -11.36 -11.84
C PRO A 36 5.87 -11.46 -10.39
N ALA A 37 5.86 -10.34 -9.68
CA ALA A 37 6.17 -10.33 -8.26
C ALA A 37 4.91 -10.73 -7.50
N VAL A 38 5.01 -11.68 -6.57
CA VAL A 38 3.88 -12.08 -5.72
C VAL A 38 4.15 -11.59 -4.31
N LEU A 39 3.29 -10.70 -3.83
CA LEU A 39 3.31 -10.21 -2.46
C LEU A 39 2.40 -11.11 -1.62
N HIS A 40 2.96 -11.72 -0.58
CA HIS A 40 2.27 -12.59 0.35
C HIS A 40 2.01 -11.85 1.65
N ILE A 41 0.78 -11.90 2.15
CA ILE A 41 0.39 -11.40 3.47
C ILE A 41 -0.01 -12.61 4.30
N ARG A 42 0.67 -12.79 5.44
CA ARG A 42 0.44 -13.90 6.36
C ARG A 42 0.31 -13.40 7.79
N ARG A 43 -0.54 -14.04 8.59
CA ARG A 43 -0.64 -13.83 10.05
C ARG A 43 0.03 -14.99 10.79
N PRO A 44 0.56 -14.81 12.01
CA PRO A 44 1.01 -15.93 12.82
C PRO A 44 -0.13 -16.90 13.10
N ALA A 45 0.07 -18.17 12.78
CA ALA A 45 -0.87 -19.26 13.05
C ALA A 45 -0.11 -20.57 13.21
N GLU A 46 -0.78 -21.60 13.75
CA GLU A 46 -0.19 -22.93 13.92
C GLU A 46 -0.09 -23.71 12.60
N SER A 47 -0.99 -23.43 11.65
CA SER A 47 -1.02 -24.04 10.32
C SER A 47 -0.78 -23.00 9.22
N GLU A 48 -0.31 -23.46 8.05
CA GLU A 48 -0.10 -22.58 6.90
C GLU A 48 -1.43 -22.04 6.34
N ASP A 49 -2.47 -22.86 6.35
CA ASP A 49 -3.80 -22.47 5.86
C ASP A 49 -4.41 -21.38 6.75
N ASP A 50 -4.27 -21.50 8.07
CA ASP A 50 -4.76 -20.49 9.01
C ASP A 50 -3.92 -19.20 8.98
N SER A 51 -2.67 -19.30 8.51
CA SER A 51 -1.77 -18.15 8.35
C SER A 51 -2.09 -17.31 7.12
N PHE A 52 -2.81 -17.86 6.13
CA PHE A 52 -3.05 -17.20 4.86
C PHE A 52 -4.02 -16.03 5.00
N VAL A 53 -3.61 -14.84 4.54
CA VAL A 53 -4.48 -13.67 4.41
C VAL A 53 -4.73 -13.38 2.93
N ALA A 54 -3.67 -13.14 2.18
CA ALA A 54 -3.78 -12.86 0.75
C ALA A 54 -2.45 -13.03 0.01
N ASP A 55 -2.56 -13.31 -1.29
CA ASP A 55 -1.50 -13.16 -2.26
C ASP A 55 -1.88 -12.09 -3.29
N VAL A 56 -0.96 -11.19 -3.61
CA VAL A 56 -1.14 -10.13 -4.62
C VAL A 56 -0.08 -10.29 -5.71
N GLU A 57 -0.52 -10.71 -6.88
CA GLU A 57 0.35 -10.87 -8.04
C GLU A 57 0.41 -9.57 -8.85
N TRP A 58 1.58 -8.94 -8.84
CA TRP A 58 1.88 -7.73 -9.60
C TRP A 58 2.27 -8.12 -11.04
N LYS A 59 1.24 -8.24 -11.89
CA LYS A 59 1.39 -8.53 -13.32
C LYS A 59 2.22 -7.45 -14.03
N ARG A 60 2.87 -7.84 -15.13
CA ARG A 60 3.68 -6.95 -15.99
C ARG A 60 2.93 -6.60 -17.27
N PHE A 61 3.47 -5.66 -18.06
CA PHE A 61 3.02 -5.33 -19.42
C PHE A 61 1.55 -4.86 -19.53
N GLY A 62 1.13 -3.99 -18.60
CA GLY A 62 -0.21 -3.37 -18.65
C GLY A 62 -1.34 -4.24 -18.13
N ALA A 63 -1.09 -5.51 -17.81
CA ALA A 63 -2.05 -6.35 -17.11
C ALA A 63 -2.29 -5.83 -15.68
N HIS A 64 -3.53 -5.91 -15.21
CA HIS A 64 -3.88 -5.48 -13.86
C HIS A 64 -3.38 -6.48 -12.81
N PRO A 65 -2.88 -6.01 -11.65
CA PRO A 65 -2.57 -6.91 -10.55
C PRO A 65 -3.79 -7.70 -10.09
N VAL A 66 -3.55 -8.93 -9.64
CA VAL A 66 -4.59 -9.86 -9.18
C VAL A 66 -4.39 -10.15 -7.71
N VAL A 67 -5.50 -10.24 -6.96
CA VAL A 67 -5.53 -10.61 -5.55
C VAL A 67 -6.18 -11.97 -5.42
N ARG A 68 -5.54 -12.86 -4.66
CA ARG A 68 -6.10 -14.12 -4.20
C ARG A 68 -6.28 -14.04 -2.69
N THR A 69 -7.50 -14.20 -2.19
CA THR A 69 -7.80 -14.06 -0.77
C THR A 69 -9.13 -14.72 -0.39
N SER A 70 -9.27 -15.13 0.86
CA SER A 70 -10.53 -15.59 1.45
C SER A 70 -11.16 -14.61 2.45
N VAL A 71 -10.53 -13.46 2.68
CA VAL A 71 -10.93 -12.53 3.75
C VAL A 71 -12.22 -11.75 3.45
N LEU A 72 -12.77 -11.86 2.24
CA LEU A 72 -13.94 -11.10 1.81
C LEU A 72 -15.24 -11.77 2.28
N ASP A 73 -15.40 -13.06 1.97
CA ASP A 73 -16.61 -13.84 2.27
C ASP A 73 -16.32 -15.23 2.86
N GLY A 74 -15.05 -15.50 3.21
CA GLY A 74 -14.59 -16.81 3.69
C GLY A 74 -14.29 -17.81 2.57
N MET A 75 -14.64 -17.54 1.31
CA MET A 75 -14.30 -18.39 0.17
C MET A 75 -13.05 -17.88 -0.53
N MET A 76 -12.19 -18.79 -0.99
CA MET A 76 -11.02 -18.39 -1.77
C MET A 76 -11.47 -17.76 -3.10
N GLN A 77 -11.18 -16.48 -3.29
CA GLN A 77 -11.49 -15.73 -4.49
C GLN A 77 -10.21 -15.29 -5.21
N GLU A 78 -10.31 -15.12 -6.52
CA GLU A 78 -9.30 -14.47 -7.35
C GLU A 78 -9.97 -13.32 -8.11
N LEU A 79 -9.52 -12.09 -7.87
CA LEU A 79 -10.10 -10.88 -8.46
C LEU A 79 -9.04 -9.83 -8.78
N GLN A 80 -9.33 -8.93 -9.71
CA GLN A 80 -8.38 -7.87 -10.03
C GLN A 80 -8.32 -6.83 -8.91
N VAL A 81 -7.14 -6.26 -8.65
CA VAL A 81 -6.99 -5.14 -7.69
C VAL A 81 -7.91 -3.97 -8.03
N ARG A 82 -8.26 -3.75 -9.30
CA ARG A 82 -9.18 -2.69 -9.70
C ARG A 82 -10.64 -2.97 -9.36
N GLU A 83 -11.00 -4.24 -9.19
CA GLU A 83 -12.34 -4.68 -8.77
C GLU A 83 -12.44 -4.62 -7.25
N LEU A 84 -11.43 -5.14 -6.55
CA LEU A 84 -11.32 -5.04 -5.08
C LEU A 84 -11.27 -3.57 -4.63
N LEU A 85 -10.36 -2.79 -5.21
CA LEU A 85 -10.15 -1.37 -4.92
C LEU A 85 -10.58 -0.54 -6.13
N TYR A 86 -11.89 -0.35 -6.23
CA TYR A 86 -12.52 0.35 -7.35
C TYR A 86 -12.40 1.87 -7.24
N LYS A 87 -12.71 2.56 -8.35
CA LYS A 87 -12.76 4.02 -8.44
C LYS A 87 -14.18 4.47 -8.75
N LEU A 88 -14.61 5.56 -8.12
CA LEU A 88 -15.80 6.28 -8.54
C LEU A 88 -15.44 7.37 -9.55
N GLY A 89 -16.09 7.34 -10.71
CA GLY A 89 -15.96 8.35 -11.77
C GLY A 89 -14.67 8.27 -12.59
N LYS A 90 -14.49 9.26 -13.48
CA LYS A 90 -13.36 9.34 -14.44
C LYS A 90 -12.17 10.16 -13.93
N HIS A 91 -12.23 10.69 -12.70
CA HIS A 91 -11.19 11.59 -12.20
C HIS A 91 -9.88 10.86 -11.87
N PHE A 92 -8.76 11.57 -12.04
CA PHE A 92 -7.41 11.11 -11.69
C PHE A 92 -7.14 11.09 -10.17
N THR A 93 -8.14 10.72 -9.38
CA THR A 93 -7.97 10.65 -7.93
C THR A 93 -7.21 9.39 -7.49
N PRO A 94 -6.29 9.50 -6.53
CA PRO A 94 -5.71 8.35 -5.85
C PRO A 94 -6.70 7.64 -4.92
N THR A 95 -7.87 8.21 -4.62
CA THR A 95 -8.89 7.58 -3.79
C THR A 95 -9.34 6.24 -4.35
N ARG A 96 -9.52 5.24 -3.49
CA ARG A 96 -10.07 3.92 -3.83
C ARG A 96 -11.16 3.54 -2.86
N TYR A 97 -12.09 2.73 -3.33
CA TYR A 97 -13.26 2.29 -2.60
C TYR A 97 -13.30 0.77 -2.61
N PHE A 98 -13.93 0.18 -1.61
CA PHE A 98 -14.18 -1.26 -1.55
C PHE A 98 -15.40 -1.53 -0.65
N LEU A 99 -15.99 -2.71 -0.82
CA LEU A 99 -17.04 -3.24 0.05
C LEU A 99 -16.40 -4.06 1.17
N GLY A 100 -16.74 -3.76 2.42
CA GLY A 100 -16.30 -4.53 3.59
C GLY A 100 -17.07 -5.84 3.75
N ASN A 101 -16.62 -6.68 4.68
CA ASN A 101 -17.32 -7.91 5.10
C ASN A 101 -18.61 -7.65 5.90
N ASP A 102 -18.91 -6.39 6.20
CA ASP A 102 -20.07 -5.90 6.93
C ASP A 102 -21.10 -5.22 6.02
N ASP A 103 -21.02 -5.46 4.70
CA ASP A 103 -21.86 -4.86 3.65
C ASP A 103 -21.82 -3.32 3.60
N GLU A 104 -20.79 -2.70 4.20
CA GLU A 104 -20.58 -1.27 4.18
C GLU A 104 -19.44 -0.89 3.21
N GLU A 105 -19.61 0.26 2.55
CA GLU A 105 -18.57 0.75 1.65
C GLU A 105 -17.54 1.60 2.40
N TYR A 106 -16.27 1.42 2.03
CA TYR A 106 -15.15 2.13 2.62
C TYR A 106 -14.33 2.83 1.55
N LYS A 107 -13.61 3.89 1.94
CA LYS A 107 -12.71 4.62 1.03
C LYS A 107 -11.35 4.87 1.66
N TRP A 108 -10.30 4.53 0.92
CA TRP A 108 -8.95 4.99 1.16
C TRP A 108 -8.72 6.31 0.44
N LYS A 109 -8.35 7.36 1.18
CA LYS A 109 -8.02 8.68 0.64
C LYS A 109 -6.63 9.10 1.13
N PRO A 110 -5.73 9.60 0.26
CA PRO A 110 -4.51 10.23 0.71
C PRO A 110 -4.81 11.51 1.50
N GLU A 111 -4.14 11.66 2.63
CA GLU A 111 -4.27 12.83 3.50
C GLU A 111 -2.90 13.51 3.61
N LYS A 112 -2.85 14.82 3.38
CA LYS A 112 -1.60 15.59 3.39
C LYS A 112 -0.90 15.42 4.75
N GLY A 113 0.38 15.08 4.71
CA GLY A 113 1.20 14.83 5.91
C GLY A 113 0.87 13.55 6.70
N SER A 114 -0.13 12.79 6.26
CA SER A 114 -0.78 11.74 7.06
C SER A 114 -0.98 10.44 6.28
N GLY A 115 -0.16 10.21 5.25
CA GLY A 115 -0.23 9.02 4.39
C GLY A 115 -1.62 8.78 3.82
N HIS A 116 -2.31 7.77 4.35
CA HIS A 116 -3.63 7.32 3.89
C HIS A 116 -4.62 7.23 5.05
N VAL A 117 -5.88 7.59 4.79
CA VAL A 117 -6.99 7.45 5.73
C VAL A 117 -8.06 6.57 5.12
N LEU A 118 -8.50 5.59 5.89
CA LEU A 118 -9.67 4.77 5.62
C LEU A 118 -10.86 5.37 6.35
N SER A 119 -11.95 5.59 5.62
CA SER A 119 -13.22 6.03 6.21
C SER A 119 -14.38 5.19 5.68
N GLN A 120 -15.37 4.94 6.52
CA GLN A 120 -16.66 4.42 6.08
C GLN A 120 -17.35 5.47 5.21
N LEU A 121 -17.97 5.06 4.11
CA LEU A 121 -18.48 5.98 3.09
C LEU A 121 -19.72 6.74 3.58
N LYS A 122 -20.69 6.04 4.18
CA LYS A 122 -21.97 6.62 4.63
C LYS A 122 -21.79 7.57 5.82
N SER A 123 -21.11 7.12 6.87
CA SER A 123 -20.93 7.90 8.10
C SER A 123 -19.77 8.90 8.05
N GLY A 124 -18.78 8.66 7.18
CA GLY A 124 -17.53 9.43 7.16
C GLY A 124 -16.59 9.11 8.32
N GLN A 125 -16.94 8.15 9.19
CA GLN A 125 -16.12 7.76 10.34
C GLN A 125 -14.76 7.25 9.87
N LYS A 126 -13.68 7.74 10.49
CA LYS A 126 -12.32 7.24 10.25
C LYS A 126 -12.16 5.87 10.93
N VAL A 127 -11.75 4.88 10.15
CA VAL A 127 -11.55 3.49 10.61
C VAL A 127 -10.07 3.17 10.73
N ALA A 128 -9.24 3.70 9.82
CA ALA A 128 -7.81 3.55 9.92
C ALA A 128 -7.05 4.76 9.37
N ARG A 129 -5.83 4.96 9.82
CA ARG A 129 -4.92 6.01 9.35
C ARG A 129 -3.49 5.48 9.35
N PHE A 130 -2.79 5.70 8.25
CA PHE A 130 -1.37 5.38 8.13
C PHE A 130 -0.52 6.65 8.16
N GLY A 131 0.38 6.78 9.13
CA GLY A 131 1.25 7.94 9.22
C GLY A 131 2.49 7.68 10.07
N GLN A 132 3.33 8.71 10.21
CA GLN A 132 4.48 8.68 11.10
C GLN A 132 4.08 9.25 12.46
N GLU A 133 4.48 8.58 13.55
CA GLU A 133 4.28 9.06 14.92
C GLU A 133 5.53 8.86 15.77
N LEU A 134 5.70 9.70 16.80
CA LEU A 134 6.65 9.45 17.88
C LEU A 134 5.99 8.50 18.88
N VAL A 135 6.55 7.30 19.02
CA VAL A 135 6.01 6.26 19.89
C VAL A 135 6.30 6.64 21.35
N LYS A 136 5.24 6.83 22.13
CA LYS A 136 5.34 7.29 23.53
C LYS A 136 5.55 6.16 24.53
N GLU A 137 5.18 4.95 24.18
CA GLU A 137 5.13 3.78 25.07
C GLU A 137 5.35 2.47 24.31
N GLY A 138 5.75 1.41 25.02
CA GLY A 138 5.88 0.06 24.46
C GLY A 138 7.24 -0.22 23.82
N PHE A 139 7.28 -1.26 22.98
CA PHE A 139 8.51 -1.84 22.43
C PHE A 139 9.36 -0.85 21.61
N PHE A 140 8.73 0.13 20.95
CA PHE A 140 9.41 1.16 20.14
C PHE A 140 9.47 2.52 20.84
N GLN A 141 9.34 2.58 22.16
CA GLN A 141 9.30 3.84 22.91
C GLN A 141 10.48 4.76 22.57
N GLY A 142 10.17 6.01 22.25
CA GLY A 142 11.16 7.04 21.88
C GLY A 142 11.51 7.08 20.39
N GLU A 143 11.07 6.11 19.58
CA GLU A 143 11.35 6.07 18.15
C GLU A 143 10.25 6.75 17.32
N ARG A 144 10.64 7.31 16.16
CA ARG A 144 9.68 7.73 15.12
C ARG A 144 9.39 6.56 14.19
N LYS A 145 8.17 6.03 14.22
CA LYS A 145 7.77 4.87 13.40
C LYS A 145 6.62 5.20 12.46
N TRP A 146 6.60 4.49 11.33
CA TRP A 146 5.44 4.43 10.45
C TRP A 146 4.44 3.42 11.01
N CYS A 147 3.20 3.86 11.18
CA CYS A 147 2.18 3.16 11.93
C CYS A 147 0.84 3.20 11.17
N LEU A 148 0.22 2.04 11.03
CA LEU A 148 -1.19 1.91 10.70
C LEU A 148 -1.98 1.89 12.01
N HIS A 149 -2.67 2.99 12.30
CA HIS A 149 -3.60 3.10 13.41
C HIS A 149 -5.00 2.67 12.96
N ILE A 150 -5.58 1.68 13.62
CA ILE A 150 -6.91 1.13 13.35
C ILE A 150 -7.81 1.44 14.55
N GLU A 151 -8.89 2.18 14.34
CA GLU A 151 -9.91 2.46 15.35
C GLU A 151 -10.80 1.22 15.57
N PRO A 152 -11.50 1.10 16.72
CA PRO A 152 -12.50 0.06 16.90
C PRO A 152 -13.53 0.07 15.76
N THR A 153 -13.73 -1.08 15.12
CA THR A 153 -14.55 -1.21 13.91
C THR A 153 -15.11 -2.62 13.78
N MET A 154 -16.19 -2.76 12.99
CA MET A 154 -16.76 -4.04 12.57
C MET A 154 -16.07 -4.62 11.33
N LEU A 155 -15.33 -3.78 10.60
CA LEU A 155 -14.58 -4.19 9.43
C LEU A 155 -13.43 -5.12 9.83
N ASP A 156 -13.30 -6.24 9.12
CA ASP A 156 -12.22 -7.20 9.36
C ASP A 156 -10.84 -6.53 9.22
N ILE A 157 -9.99 -6.74 10.23
CA ILE A 157 -8.63 -6.21 10.27
C ILE A 157 -7.80 -6.74 9.09
N ASP A 158 -8.04 -7.98 8.67
CA ASP A 158 -7.34 -8.61 7.54
C ASP A 158 -7.69 -7.88 6.23
N ILE A 159 -8.93 -7.44 6.03
CA ILE A 159 -9.33 -6.58 4.90
C ILE A 159 -8.63 -5.21 4.98
N ILE A 160 -8.56 -4.61 6.17
CA ILE A 160 -7.87 -3.32 6.37
C ILE A 160 -6.39 -3.45 5.99
N VAL A 161 -5.72 -4.49 6.46
CA VAL A 161 -4.30 -4.75 6.19
C VAL A 161 -4.07 -5.03 4.70
N LEU A 162 -4.87 -5.91 4.10
CA LEU A 162 -4.78 -6.22 2.66
C LEU A 162 -4.91 -4.96 1.80
N THR A 163 -5.99 -4.21 1.99
CA THR A 163 -6.27 -3.01 1.20
C THR A 163 -5.24 -1.91 1.46
N PHE A 164 -4.79 -1.76 2.71
CA PHE A 164 -3.70 -0.84 3.07
C PHE A 164 -2.40 -1.16 2.33
N ILE A 165 -1.93 -2.41 2.37
CA ILE A 165 -0.66 -2.82 1.75
C ILE A 165 -0.71 -2.59 0.24
N ILE A 166 -1.84 -2.93 -0.42
CA ILE A 166 -2.02 -2.65 -1.85
C ILE A 166 -1.95 -1.14 -2.12
N MET A 167 -2.64 -0.33 -1.32
CA MET A 167 -2.64 1.13 -1.48
C MET A 167 -1.26 1.74 -1.28
N GLU A 168 -0.54 1.36 -0.23
CA GLU A 168 0.77 1.89 0.10
C GLU A 168 1.83 1.48 -0.93
N LYS A 169 1.80 0.23 -1.42
CA LYS A 169 2.68 -0.18 -2.52
C LYS A 169 2.41 0.62 -3.79
N ARG A 170 1.14 0.77 -4.20
CA ARG A 170 0.77 1.59 -5.37
C ARG A 170 1.19 3.05 -5.23
N ARG A 171 1.15 3.60 -4.02
CA ARG A 171 1.65 4.95 -3.73
C ARG A 171 3.15 5.02 -3.96
N ARG A 172 3.94 4.09 -3.42
CA ARG A 172 5.39 4.05 -3.59
C ARG A 172 5.82 3.81 -5.04
N ASP A 173 5.13 2.91 -5.75
CA ASP A 173 5.38 2.67 -7.18
C ASP A 173 5.16 3.94 -8.00
N ARG A 174 4.11 4.71 -7.66
CA ARG A 174 3.84 5.99 -8.33
C ARG A 174 4.91 7.03 -8.03
N VAL A 175 5.29 7.20 -6.76
CA VAL A 175 6.34 8.14 -6.36
C VAL A 175 7.67 7.77 -7.04
N ALA A 176 8.03 6.48 -7.08
CA ALA A 176 9.23 6.02 -7.77
C ALA A 176 9.18 6.32 -9.27
N ALA A 177 8.03 6.10 -9.92
CA ALA A 177 7.85 6.41 -11.34
C ALA A 177 7.87 7.91 -11.64
N GLU A 178 7.37 8.76 -10.72
CA GLU A 178 7.46 10.22 -10.82
C GLU A 178 8.91 10.69 -10.68
N CYS A 179 9.65 10.20 -9.67
CA CYS A 179 11.07 10.53 -9.50
C CYS A 179 11.95 10.14 -10.71
N MET A 180 11.64 9.01 -11.37
CA MET A 180 12.35 8.61 -12.59
C MET A 180 12.07 9.53 -13.78
N ARG A 181 10.88 10.13 -13.86
CA ARG A 181 10.51 11.04 -14.96
C ARG A 181 11.09 12.44 -14.80
N ASP A 182 11.27 12.88 -13.56
CA ASP A 182 11.83 14.20 -13.27
C ASP A 182 13.36 14.23 -13.43
N GLY A 183 14.04 13.09 -13.21
CA GLY A 183 15.50 12.97 -13.44
C GLY A 183 15.92 13.08 -14.92
N ASP A 184 15.02 12.81 -15.86
CA ASP A 184 15.27 12.94 -17.30
C ASP A 184 15.02 14.38 -17.83
N ARG A 185 14.67 15.34 -16.95
CA ARG A 185 14.39 16.75 -17.33
C ARG A 185 15.48 17.75 -16.93
N ASP A 186 16.57 17.29 -16.32
CA ASP A 186 17.71 18.11 -15.87
C ASP A 186 18.90 18.08 -16.87
N GLU A 187 18.64 17.99 -18.18
CA GLU A 187 19.63 18.45 -19.17
C GLU A 187 19.38 19.94 -19.47
N ASP A 188 20.15 20.78 -18.78
CA ASP A 188 20.18 22.24 -18.90
C ASP A 188 20.47 22.72 -20.34
N PRO A 189 19.91 23.88 -20.76
CA PRO A 189 20.20 24.50 -22.04
C PRO A 189 21.56 25.19 -21.98
N ALA A 190 22.65 24.49 -22.32
CA ALA A 190 23.96 25.12 -22.43
C ALA A 190 24.07 25.93 -23.73
N GLU A 191 24.09 27.25 -23.54
CA GLU A 191 24.47 28.31 -24.47
C GLU A 191 25.58 27.89 -25.46
N GLY A 192 25.22 27.78 -26.74
CA GLY A 192 26.17 27.68 -27.85
C GLY A 192 26.50 29.06 -28.39
N GLY A 193 27.32 29.83 -27.68
CA GLY A 193 28.05 30.96 -28.24
C GLY A 193 29.18 30.45 -29.15
N CYS A 194 29.04 30.64 -30.46
CA CYS A 194 30.17 30.63 -31.38
C CYS A 194 30.17 31.93 -32.18
N GLU A 195 30.95 32.91 -31.71
CA GLU A 195 31.62 33.83 -32.63
C GLU A 195 32.59 33.04 -33.50
N GLY A 196 32.52 33.28 -34.81
CA GLY A 196 33.43 32.70 -35.79
C GLY A 196 33.19 33.34 -37.15
N GLY A 197 33.80 34.52 -37.37
CA GLY A 197 33.83 35.14 -38.69
C GLY A 197 34.74 34.40 -39.67
N MET A 198 34.42 34.49 -40.96
CA MET A 198 35.29 34.88 -42.09
C MET A 198 34.80 34.29 -43.41
N GLY A 199 34.65 35.17 -44.42
CA GLY A 199 35.09 34.88 -45.79
C GLY A 199 34.00 34.65 -46.84
N GLY A 200 33.89 35.59 -47.79
CA GLY A 200 33.16 35.44 -49.06
C GLY A 200 32.52 36.72 -49.54
#